data_AF-A0A7C3M6F3-F1
#
_entry.id   AF-A0A7C3M6F3-F1
#
_cell.length_a   1.000
_cell.length_b   1.000
_cell.length_c   1.000
_cell.angle_alpha   90.00
_cell.angle_beta   90.00
_cell.angle_gamma   90.00
#
_symmetry.space_group_name_H-M   'P 1'
#
loop_
_entity.id
_entity.type
_entity.pdbx_description
1 polymer ?
#
loop_
_entity_poly.entity_id
_entity_poly.type
_entity_poly.pdbx_seq_one_letter_code
_entity_poly.pdbx_strand_id
1 'polypeptide(L)'
;ALASKATGFPIAKIAAKLAVGYTLDEIPNDITKKTPACFEPSIDYCVVKIPKFNFEKFPETTPFLSVSMKSVGEVMAIGRTFREALNKALRSLEEKYFGYEDIKLSLEISEGIRKPNPHRLFYIKEGFKKGLSIEEVADISRVDKWFLYNLKELVDCESEIKRYKGRKLPFAVLKKAKEYGFSDRHIAKLTGRKSEKDIRRLREGYGIGVDYKLVDTCAGEFEAYTPYYYSTYE
;
A
#
# COMPACT_ATOMS: atom_id res chain seq x y z
N ALA A 1 15.49 4.49 8.57
CA ALA A 1 15.32 4.69 7.12
C ALA A 1 13.84 4.85 6.74
N LEU A 2 12.98 3.85 6.99
CA LEU A 2 11.55 3.90 6.66
C LEU A 2 10.84 5.16 7.20
N ALA A 3 10.97 5.45 8.51
CA ALA A 3 10.34 6.62 9.12
C ALA A 3 10.75 7.94 8.43
N SER A 4 12.04 8.13 8.11
CA SER A 4 12.51 9.33 7.41
C SER A 4 11.91 9.49 6.01
N LYS A 5 11.65 8.38 5.32
CA LYS A 5 10.97 8.41 4.02
C LYS A 5 9.46 8.61 4.17
N ALA A 6 8.87 8.06 5.21
CA ALA A 6 7.45 8.20 5.49
C ALA A 6 7.08 9.65 5.87
N THR A 7 7.87 10.30 6.71
CA THR A 7 7.56 11.65 7.21
C THR A 7 8.25 12.75 6.42
N GLY A 8 9.33 12.44 5.70
CA GLY A 8 10.24 13.44 5.14
C GLY A 8 11.30 13.94 6.13
N PHE A 9 11.20 13.59 7.42
CA PHE A 9 12.12 14.06 8.46
C PHE A 9 13.46 13.28 8.42
N PRO A 10 14.60 13.91 8.16
CA PRO A 10 15.87 13.22 7.90
C PRO A 10 16.61 12.82 9.18
N ILE A 11 16.08 11.81 9.88
CA ILE A 11 16.54 11.32 11.20
C ILE A 11 18.06 11.15 11.27
N ALA A 12 18.69 10.47 10.31
CA ALA A 12 20.14 10.22 10.35
C ALA A 12 20.98 11.51 10.22
N LYS A 13 20.52 12.47 9.40
CA LYS A 13 21.18 13.77 9.21
C LYS A 13 21.10 14.60 10.49
N ILE A 14 19.95 14.57 11.15
CA ILE A 14 19.71 15.28 12.42
C ILE A 14 20.52 14.63 13.55
N ALA A 15 20.50 13.30 13.66
CA ALA A 15 21.28 12.56 14.64
C ALA A 15 22.80 12.84 14.52
N ALA A 16 23.32 12.99 13.31
CA ALA A 16 24.73 13.35 13.10
C ALA A 16 25.07 14.75 13.64
N LYS A 17 24.16 15.72 13.53
CA LYS A 17 24.33 17.06 14.11
C LYS A 17 24.23 17.03 15.64
N LEU A 18 23.27 16.29 16.18
CA LEU A 18 23.13 16.11 17.64
C LEU A 18 24.41 15.50 18.25
N ALA A 19 25.03 14.53 17.55
CA ALA A 19 26.27 13.88 18.00
C ALA A 19 27.46 14.84 18.15
N VAL A 20 27.43 16.01 17.51
CA VAL A 20 28.48 17.05 17.62
C VAL A 20 28.04 18.24 18.47
N GLY A 21 27.00 18.08 19.28
CA GLY A 21 26.61 19.03 20.33
C GLY A 21 25.44 19.96 20.01
N TYR A 22 24.82 19.85 18.82
CA TYR A 22 23.61 20.62 18.51
C TYR A 22 22.41 20.13 19.33
N THR A 23 21.46 21.01 19.59
CA THR A 23 20.12 20.68 20.08
C THR A 23 19.08 20.72 18.95
N LEU A 24 17.88 20.17 19.16
CA LEU A 24 16.87 20.07 18.10
C LEU A 24 16.32 21.44 17.64
N ASP A 25 16.27 22.42 18.54
CA ASP A 25 15.82 23.79 18.29
C ASP A 25 16.81 24.60 17.44
N GLU A 26 18.10 24.24 17.47
CA GLU A 26 19.15 24.87 16.66
C GLU A 26 19.18 24.37 15.21
N ILE A 27 18.51 23.25 14.91
CA ILE A 27 18.55 22.60 13.60
C ILE A 27 17.29 22.99 12.81
N PRO A 28 17.41 23.61 11.62
CA PRO A 28 16.24 23.91 10.79
C PRO A 28 15.67 22.65 10.13
N ASN A 29 14.35 22.60 9.94
CA ASN A 29 13.67 21.58 9.17
C ASN A 29 13.98 21.75 7.67
N ASP A 30 14.54 20.71 7.04
CA ASP A 30 14.96 20.74 5.64
C ASP A 30 13.80 20.94 4.64
N ILE A 31 12.58 20.50 4.98
CA ILE A 31 11.44 20.51 4.06
C ILE A 31 10.70 21.84 4.06
N THR A 32 10.34 22.35 5.23
CA THR A 32 9.62 23.62 5.39
C THR A 32 10.55 24.83 5.40
N LYS A 33 11.82 24.65 5.82
CA LYS A 33 12.86 25.70 5.99
C LYS A 33 12.47 26.86 6.92
N LYS A 34 11.31 26.79 7.57
CA LYS A 34 10.75 27.83 8.44
C LYS A 34 10.61 27.38 9.89
N THR A 35 10.54 26.07 10.13
CA THR A 35 10.39 25.49 11.46
C THR A 35 11.70 24.83 11.93
N PRO A 36 11.96 24.77 13.24
CA PRO A 36 13.06 23.99 13.80
C PRO A 36 12.79 22.47 13.67
N ALA A 37 13.78 21.64 13.98
CA ALA A 37 13.65 20.18 13.99
C ALA A 37 13.01 19.65 15.29
N CYS A 38 12.76 20.50 16.30
CA CYS A 38 12.10 20.15 17.55
C CYS A 38 10.56 20.10 17.41
N PHE A 39 10.06 19.19 16.58
CA PHE A 39 8.63 18.95 16.40
C PHE A 39 8.35 17.48 16.10
N GLU A 40 7.10 17.07 16.24
CA GLU A 40 6.63 15.76 15.81
C GLU A 40 5.97 15.87 14.43
N PRO A 41 6.45 15.16 13.40
CA PRO A 41 5.85 15.24 12.07
C PRO A 41 4.39 14.80 12.07
N SER A 42 3.54 15.58 11.41
CA SER A 42 2.17 15.21 11.08
C SER A 42 2.09 14.81 9.62
N ILE A 43 1.36 13.74 9.32
CA ILE A 43 1.15 13.25 7.95
C ILE A 43 -0.35 13.14 7.66
N ASP A 44 -0.75 13.55 6.46
CA ASP A 44 -2.12 13.50 5.96
C ASP A 44 -2.33 12.32 4.99
N TYR A 45 -1.49 11.29 5.10
CA TYR A 45 -1.49 10.11 4.24
C TYR A 45 -1.10 8.86 5.02
N CYS A 46 -1.37 7.70 4.43
CA CYS A 46 -0.93 6.39 4.91
C CYS A 46 0.35 5.96 4.19
N VAL A 47 1.29 5.38 4.94
CA VAL A 47 2.49 4.75 4.39
C VAL A 47 2.45 3.25 4.68
N VAL A 48 2.55 2.43 3.63
CA VAL A 48 2.54 0.97 3.74
C VAL A 48 3.90 0.44 3.27
N LYS A 49 4.54 -0.36 4.13
CA LYS A 49 5.74 -1.13 3.80
C LYS A 49 5.41 -2.61 3.69
N ILE A 50 5.91 -3.26 2.65
CA ILE A 50 5.79 -4.72 2.48
C ILE A 50 7.18 -5.33 2.29
N PRO A 51 7.56 -6.38 3.05
CA PRO A 51 8.82 -7.08 2.85
C PRO A 51 8.82 -7.88 1.54
N LYS A 52 9.97 -7.94 0.88
CA LYS A 52 10.23 -8.79 -0.29
C LYS A 52 11.00 -10.05 0.13
N PHE A 53 10.62 -11.18 -0.45
CA PHE A 53 11.23 -12.49 -0.18
C PHE A 53 11.61 -13.16 -1.50
N ASN A 54 12.65 -14.00 -1.49
CA ASN A 54 13.11 -14.77 -2.65
C ASN A 54 13.29 -16.26 -2.25
N PHE A 55 12.22 -16.92 -1.79
CA PHE A 55 12.29 -18.32 -1.34
C PHE A 55 12.56 -19.31 -2.48
N GLU A 56 12.25 -18.94 -3.72
CA GLU A 56 12.54 -19.74 -4.93
C GLU A 56 14.04 -20.02 -5.12
N LYS A 57 14.92 -19.19 -4.54
CA LYS A 57 16.37 -19.42 -4.53
C LYS A 57 16.83 -20.40 -3.43
N PHE A 58 15.95 -20.76 -2.51
CA PHE A 58 16.25 -21.58 -1.33
C PHE A 58 15.20 -22.70 -1.15
N PRO A 59 15.16 -23.71 -2.03
CA PRO A 59 14.09 -24.70 -2.07
C PRO A 59 13.97 -25.55 -0.80
N GLU A 60 15.07 -25.74 -0.07
CA GLU A 60 15.09 -26.47 1.20
C GLU A 60 14.56 -25.64 2.39
N THR A 61 14.37 -24.33 2.19
CA THR A 61 13.91 -23.42 3.25
C THR A 61 12.38 -23.36 3.29
N THR A 62 11.83 -23.55 4.49
CA THR A 62 10.39 -23.38 4.69
C THR A 62 9.97 -21.90 4.54
N PRO A 63 8.94 -21.59 3.74
CA PRO A 63 8.50 -20.22 3.45
C PRO A 63 7.60 -19.63 4.54
N PHE A 64 7.75 -20.11 5.79
CA PHE A 64 7.03 -19.57 6.95
C PHE A 64 7.86 -18.49 7.64
N LEU A 65 7.18 -17.42 8.06
CA LEU A 65 7.77 -16.28 8.75
C LEU A 65 7.74 -16.52 10.26
N SER A 66 8.83 -16.14 10.92
CA SER A 66 8.98 -16.22 12.37
C SER A 66 9.60 -14.93 12.88
N VAL A 67 10.09 -14.93 14.12
CA VAL A 67 10.81 -13.79 14.71
C VAL A 67 12.14 -13.49 14.01
N SER A 68 12.71 -14.45 13.28
CA SER A 68 13.96 -14.26 12.54
C SER A 68 13.69 -13.75 11.13
N MET A 69 14.42 -12.72 10.71
CA MET A 69 14.22 -12.06 9.42
C MET A 69 14.63 -12.96 8.26
N LYS A 70 13.71 -13.17 7.31
CA LYS A 70 13.96 -13.90 6.05
C LYS A 70 13.77 -13.04 4.80
N SER A 71 13.38 -11.77 4.97
CA SER A 71 13.18 -10.84 3.85
C SER A 71 14.52 -10.34 3.31
N VAL A 72 14.61 -10.22 1.99
CA VAL A 72 15.80 -9.73 1.27
C VAL A 72 15.73 -8.24 0.94
N GLY A 73 14.56 -7.64 1.12
CA GLY A 73 14.32 -6.23 0.85
C GLY A 73 12.92 -5.80 1.28
N GLU A 74 12.54 -4.60 0.88
CA GLU A 74 11.25 -4.02 1.18
C GLU A 74 10.83 -3.00 0.13
N VAL A 75 9.53 -2.78 0.03
CA VAL A 75 8.94 -1.70 -0.77
C VAL A 75 8.10 -0.82 0.13
N MET A 76 8.00 0.46 -0.22
CA MET A 76 7.19 1.44 0.48
C MET A 76 6.28 2.12 -0.53
N ALA A 77 5.02 2.36 -0.15
CA ALA A 77 4.11 3.20 -0.91
C ALA A 77 3.32 4.15 -0.01
N ILE A 78 2.97 5.30 -0.58
CA ILE A 78 2.19 6.35 0.06
C ILE A 78 0.84 6.46 -0.64
N GLY A 79 -0.25 6.61 0.09
CA GLY A 79 -1.59 6.89 -0.44
C GLY A 79 -2.44 7.62 0.59
N ARG A 80 -3.50 8.32 0.15
CA ARG A 80 -4.41 9.05 1.04
C ARG A 80 -5.21 8.11 1.95
N THR A 81 -5.38 6.86 1.52
CA THR A 81 -6.02 5.81 2.31
C THR A 81 -5.11 4.58 2.41
N PHE A 82 -5.34 3.76 3.44
CA PHE A 82 -4.63 2.48 3.59
C PHE A 82 -4.84 1.56 2.37
N ARG A 83 -6.07 1.46 1.87
CA ARG A 83 -6.43 0.67 0.67
C ARG A 83 -5.61 1.07 -0.54
N GLU A 84 -5.49 2.37 -0.76
CA GLU A 84 -4.67 2.92 -1.83
C GLU A 84 -3.19 2.54 -1.64
N ALA A 85 -2.62 2.89 -0.49
CA ALA A 85 -1.22 2.65 -0.17
C ALA A 85 -0.85 1.16 -0.26
N LEU A 86 -1.73 0.27 0.20
CA LEU A 86 -1.54 -1.19 0.13
C LEU A 86 -1.49 -1.68 -1.32
N ASN A 87 -2.46 -1.32 -2.15
CA ASN A 87 -2.46 -1.72 -3.57
C ASN A 87 -1.24 -1.16 -4.32
N LYS A 88 -0.80 0.06 -3.97
CA LYS A 88 0.45 0.64 -4.48
C LYS A 88 1.68 -0.17 -4.05
N ALA A 89 1.78 -0.52 -2.78
CA ALA A 89 2.89 -1.32 -2.26
C ALA A 89 2.93 -2.72 -2.91
N LEU A 90 1.79 -3.41 -3.01
CA LEU A 90 1.70 -4.74 -3.61
C LEU A 90 2.16 -4.75 -5.07
N ARG A 91 1.73 -3.80 -5.90
CA ARG A 91 2.17 -3.76 -7.30
C ARG A 91 3.64 -3.37 -7.48
N SER A 92 4.23 -2.71 -6.48
CA SER A 92 5.64 -2.32 -6.48
C SER A 92 6.56 -3.44 -5.98
N LEU A 93 6.04 -4.59 -5.52
CA LEU A 93 6.86 -5.73 -5.09
C LEU A 93 7.61 -6.42 -6.23
N GLU A 94 7.25 -6.15 -7.49
CA GLU A 94 7.83 -6.78 -8.69
C GLU A 94 7.58 -8.31 -8.74
N GLU A 95 6.44 -8.77 -8.20
CA GLU A 95 6.06 -10.19 -8.07
C GLU A 95 4.99 -10.62 -9.09
N LYS A 96 4.93 -9.94 -10.25
CA LYS A 96 4.03 -10.21 -11.38
C LYS A 96 2.51 -10.08 -11.09
N TYR A 97 2.12 -9.56 -9.92
CA TYR A 97 0.76 -9.09 -9.62
C TYR A 97 0.72 -7.56 -9.50
N PHE A 98 -0.40 -6.94 -9.89
CA PHE A 98 -0.53 -5.48 -10.01
C PHE A 98 -1.47 -4.88 -8.95
N GLY A 99 -1.46 -5.46 -7.76
CA GLY A 99 -2.26 -5.06 -6.60
C GLY A 99 -2.65 -6.27 -5.77
N TYR A 100 -3.74 -6.15 -5.02
CA TYR A 100 -4.33 -7.22 -4.24
C TYR A 100 -5.13 -8.21 -5.13
N GLU A 101 -4.45 -8.81 -6.11
CA GLU A 101 -5.06 -9.69 -7.13
C GLU A 101 -5.31 -11.12 -6.63
N ASP A 102 -6.04 -11.89 -7.43
CA ASP A 102 -6.10 -13.35 -7.28
C ASP A 102 -4.79 -13.97 -7.78
N ILE A 103 -4.09 -14.73 -6.92
CA ILE A 103 -2.85 -15.44 -7.22
C ILE A 103 -3.00 -16.95 -6.95
N LYS A 104 -2.11 -17.77 -7.53
CA LYS A 104 -2.08 -19.21 -7.23
C LYS A 104 -1.51 -19.43 -5.83
N LEU A 105 -2.30 -20.06 -4.96
CA LEU A 105 -1.94 -20.42 -3.60
C LEU A 105 -1.76 -21.94 -3.51
N SER A 106 -0.82 -22.38 -2.68
CA SER A 106 -0.40 -23.79 -2.58
C SER A 106 -0.85 -24.49 -1.31
N LEU A 107 -1.22 -23.74 -0.27
CA LEU A 107 -1.67 -24.26 1.01
C LEU A 107 -3.19 -24.22 1.11
N GLU A 108 -3.74 -24.96 2.08
CA GLU A 108 -5.11 -24.75 2.52
C GLU A 108 -5.29 -23.34 3.08
N ILE A 109 -6.46 -22.73 2.85
CA ILE A 109 -6.68 -21.32 3.16
C ILE A 109 -6.54 -21.05 4.66
N SER A 110 -7.15 -21.89 5.50
CA SER A 110 -7.06 -21.75 6.95
C SER A 110 -5.62 -21.86 7.45
N GLU A 111 -4.80 -22.74 6.85
CA GLU A 111 -3.39 -22.87 7.16
C GLU A 111 -2.59 -21.65 6.70
N GLY A 112 -2.84 -21.18 5.47
CA GLY A 112 -2.18 -20.00 4.91
C GLY A 112 -2.55 -18.70 5.61
N ILE A 113 -3.72 -18.61 6.24
CA ILE A 113 -4.07 -17.50 7.15
C ILE A 113 -3.41 -17.68 8.51
N ARG A 114 -3.41 -18.90 9.07
CA ARG A 114 -2.88 -19.19 10.42
C ARG A 114 -1.37 -19.02 10.50
N LYS A 115 -0.62 -19.63 9.59
CA LYS A 115 0.85 -19.65 9.58
C LYS A 115 1.38 -18.45 8.78
N PRO A 116 2.06 -17.48 9.41
CA PRO A 116 2.64 -16.33 8.69
C PRO A 116 3.52 -16.77 7.52
N ASN A 117 3.27 -16.22 6.33
CA ASN A 117 3.97 -16.53 5.08
C ASN A 117 3.96 -15.30 4.15
N PRO A 118 4.82 -15.24 3.12
CA PRO A 118 4.88 -14.11 2.18
C PRO A 118 3.57 -13.76 1.49
N HIS A 119 2.70 -14.75 1.29
CA HIS A 119 1.43 -14.60 0.58
C HIS A 119 0.22 -14.53 1.51
N ARG A 120 0.42 -14.34 2.83
CA ARG A 120 -0.65 -14.38 3.84
C ARG A 120 -1.81 -13.42 3.53
N LEU A 121 -1.51 -12.24 3.00
CA LEU A 121 -2.53 -11.28 2.57
C LEU A 121 -3.46 -11.90 1.52
N PHE A 122 -2.94 -12.65 0.55
CA PHE A 122 -3.74 -13.30 -0.49
C PHE A 122 -4.54 -14.49 0.05
N TYR A 123 -4.04 -15.21 1.06
CA TYR A 123 -4.85 -16.19 1.77
C TYR A 123 -6.03 -15.56 2.51
N ILE A 124 -5.83 -14.40 3.14
CA ILE A 124 -6.91 -13.62 3.77
C ILE A 124 -7.97 -13.24 2.74
N LYS A 125 -7.56 -12.79 1.55
CA LYS A 125 -8.46 -12.48 0.44
C LYS A 125 -9.33 -13.68 0.07
N GLU A 126 -8.71 -14.82 -0.18
CA GLU A 126 -9.43 -16.05 -0.53
C GLU A 126 -10.35 -16.52 0.61
N GLY A 127 -9.94 -16.30 1.87
CA GLY A 127 -10.79 -16.51 3.03
C GLY A 127 -12.09 -15.69 2.97
N PHE A 128 -11.98 -14.38 2.73
CA PHE A 128 -13.16 -13.52 2.56
C PHE A 128 -14.02 -13.91 1.37
N LYS A 129 -13.41 -14.30 0.24
CA LYS A 129 -14.15 -14.78 -0.94
C LYS A 129 -14.90 -16.09 -0.69
N LYS A 130 -14.40 -16.94 0.22
CA LYS A 130 -15.08 -18.15 0.69
C LYS A 130 -16.07 -17.91 1.83
N GLY A 131 -16.29 -16.65 2.22
CA GLY A 131 -17.32 -16.28 3.19
C GLY A 131 -16.86 -16.26 4.64
N LEU A 132 -15.55 -16.36 4.94
CA LEU A 132 -15.07 -16.13 6.30
C LEU A 132 -15.41 -14.69 6.74
N SER A 133 -15.90 -14.57 7.96
CA SER A 133 -16.12 -13.29 8.63
C SER A 133 -14.80 -12.62 9.03
N ILE A 134 -14.88 -11.33 9.33
CA ILE A 134 -13.73 -10.56 9.83
C ILE A 134 -13.28 -11.11 11.18
N GLU A 135 -14.22 -11.53 12.02
CA GLU A 135 -13.99 -12.17 13.31
C GLU A 135 -13.17 -13.45 13.17
N GLU A 136 -13.60 -14.38 12.31
CA GLU A 136 -12.88 -15.63 12.08
C GLU A 136 -11.47 -15.39 11.55
N VAL A 137 -11.32 -14.47 10.60
CA VAL A 137 -9.98 -14.13 10.06
C VAL A 137 -9.11 -13.47 11.14
N ALA A 138 -9.66 -12.59 11.98
CA ALA A 138 -8.94 -11.97 13.10
C ALA A 138 -8.48 -13.03 14.11
N ASP A 139 -9.33 -13.99 14.44
CA ASP A 139 -9.01 -15.05 15.40
C ASP A 139 -7.92 -15.99 14.88
N ILE A 140 -7.96 -16.34 13.60
CA ILE A 140 -6.94 -17.20 12.98
C ILE A 140 -5.63 -16.44 12.77
N SER A 141 -5.70 -15.20 12.29
CA SER A 141 -4.53 -14.46 11.83
C SER A 141 -3.85 -13.60 12.91
N ARG A 142 -4.63 -13.18 13.92
CA ARG A 142 -4.30 -12.14 14.91
C ARG A 142 -4.02 -10.76 14.31
N VAL A 143 -4.39 -10.53 13.04
CA VAL A 143 -4.36 -9.21 12.42
C VAL A 143 -5.51 -8.39 12.98
N ASP A 144 -5.23 -7.12 13.31
CA ASP A 144 -6.25 -6.21 13.84
C ASP A 144 -7.42 -6.04 12.86
N LYS A 145 -8.64 -6.00 13.42
CA LYS A 145 -9.88 -5.93 12.65
C LYS A 145 -9.93 -4.71 11.73
N TRP A 146 -9.34 -3.58 12.11
CA TRP A 146 -9.30 -2.37 11.27
C TRP A 146 -8.64 -2.64 9.90
N PHE A 147 -7.53 -3.37 9.87
CA PHE A 147 -6.90 -3.76 8.61
C PHE A 147 -7.77 -4.74 7.83
N LEU A 148 -8.40 -5.68 8.54
CA LEU A 148 -9.28 -6.69 7.93
C LEU A 148 -10.53 -6.07 7.29
N TYR A 149 -11.13 -5.04 7.91
CA TYR A 149 -12.21 -4.26 7.28
C TYR A 149 -11.75 -3.64 5.96
N ASN A 150 -10.60 -2.97 5.95
CA ASN A 150 -10.06 -2.37 4.73
C ASN A 150 -9.74 -3.41 3.64
N LEU A 151 -9.19 -4.57 4.03
CA LEU A 151 -8.94 -5.68 3.10
C LEU A 151 -10.25 -6.24 2.55
N LYS A 152 -11.29 -6.38 3.38
CA LYS A 152 -12.61 -6.85 2.96
C LYS A 152 -13.25 -5.88 1.97
N GLU A 153 -13.14 -4.57 2.19
CA GLU A 153 -13.64 -3.56 1.25
C GLU A 153 -12.92 -3.60 -0.12
N LEU A 154 -11.62 -3.95 -0.15
CA LEU A 154 -10.93 -4.21 -1.42
C LEU A 154 -11.53 -5.43 -2.13
N VAL A 155 -11.82 -6.51 -1.40
CA VAL A 155 -12.47 -7.71 -1.96
C VAL A 155 -13.88 -7.41 -2.49
N ASP A 156 -14.62 -6.56 -1.79
CA ASP A 156 -15.98 -6.16 -2.18
C ASP A 156 -15.95 -5.23 -3.40
N CYS A 157 -15.02 -4.27 -3.45
CA CYS A 157 -14.80 -3.42 -4.61
C CYS A 157 -14.39 -4.25 -5.83
N GLU A 158 -13.52 -5.25 -5.66
CA GLU A 158 -13.18 -6.18 -6.72
C GLU A 158 -14.40 -6.95 -7.25
N SER A 159 -15.24 -7.45 -6.33
CA SER A 159 -16.48 -8.16 -6.68
C SER A 159 -17.46 -7.25 -7.42
N GLU A 160 -17.55 -5.98 -7.04
CA GLU A 160 -18.33 -4.96 -7.74
C GLU A 160 -17.81 -4.72 -9.17
N ILE A 161 -16.49 -4.56 -9.35
CA ILE A 161 -15.85 -4.41 -10.66
C ILE A 161 -16.14 -5.63 -11.56
N LYS A 162 -16.03 -6.84 -11.01
CA LYS A 162 -16.27 -8.11 -11.73
C LYS A 162 -17.70 -8.21 -12.31
N ARG A 163 -18.70 -7.55 -11.72
CA ARG A 163 -20.10 -7.51 -12.25
C ARG A 163 -20.20 -6.85 -13.64
N TYR A 164 -19.22 -6.04 -14.01
CA TYR A 164 -19.17 -5.34 -15.30
C TYR A 164 -18.24 -6.02 -16.32
N LYS A 165 -17.94 -7.31 -16.14
CA LYS A 165 -17.17 -8.10 -17.12
C LYS A 165 -17.85 -8.05 -18.49
N GLY A 166 -17.08 -7.66 -19.51
CA GLY A 166 -17.59 -7.48 -20.89
C GLY A 166 -18.48 -6.24 -21.10
N ARG A 167 -18.68 -5.39 -20.07
CA ARG A 167 -19.51 -4.17 -20.14
C ARG A 167 -18.67 -2.91 -19.87
N LYS A 168 -19.22 -1.74 -20.17
CA LYS A 168 -18.63 -0.45 -19.79
C LYS A 168 -18.73 -0.29 -18.27
N LEU A 169 -17.63 0.12 -17.62
CA LEU A 169 -17.64 0.41 -16.18
C LEU A 169 -18.32 1.75 -15.94
N PRO A 170 -19.26 1.86 -14.98
CA PRO A 170 -19.81 3.14 -14.57
C PRO A 170 -18.74 4.05 -13.98
N PHE A 171 -18.94 5.36 -14.09
CA PHE A 171 -18.06 6.39 -13.54
C PHE A 171 -17.76 6.14 -12.04
N ALA A 172 -18.81 5.99 -11.22
CA ALA A 172 -18.68 5.84 -9.77
C ALA A 172 -17.84 4.61 -9.38
N VAL A 173 -18.04 3.48 -10.06
CA VAL A 173 -17.30 2.24 -9.80
C VAL A 173 -15.83 2.41 -10.17
N LEU A 174 -15.54 3.03 -11.32
CA LEU A 174 -14.16 3.27 -11.74
C LEU A 174 -13.47 4.27 -10.81
N LYS A 175 -14.12 5.38 -10.45
CA LYS A 175 -13.58 6.39 -9.53
C LYS A 175 -13.21 5.75 -8.18
N LYS A 176 -14.16 5.05 -7.56
CA LYS A 176 -13.94 4.32 -6.29
C LYS A 176 -12.80 3.31 -6.38
N ALA A 177 -12.71 2.55 -7.49
CA ALA A 177 -11.61 1.61 -7.70
C ALA A 177 -10.25 2.34 -7.74
N LYS A 178 -10.18 3.51 -8.37
CA LYS A 178 -8.95 4.32 -8.42
C LYS A 178 -8.57 4.90 -7.05
N GLU A 179 -9.55 5.42 -6.30
CA GLU A 179 -9.37 5.88 -4.90
C GLU A 179 -8.89 4.75 -3.98
N TYR A 180 -9.28 3.49 -4.25
CA TYR A 180 -8.82 2.30 -3.52
C TYR A 180 -7.48 1.76 -4.04
N GLY A 181 -6.85 2.44 -5.01
CA GLY A 181 -5.53 2.12 -5.54
C GLY A 181 -5.48 1.00 -6.57
N PHE A 182 -6.61 0.53 -7.10
CA PHE A 182 -6.62 -0.48 -8.16
C PHE A 182 -5.88 0.03 -9.41
N SER A 183 -4.94 -0.77 -9.91
CA SER A 183 -4.23 -0.46 -11.14
C SER A 183 -5.13 -0.64 -12.37
N ASP A 184 -4.87 0.11 -13.45
CA ASP A 184 -5.61 -0.04 -14.71
C ASP A 184 -5.49 -1.47 -15.25
N ARG A 185 -4.32 -2.11 -15.02
CA ARG A 185 -4.05 -3.51 -15.36
C ARG A 185 -4.89 -4.49 -14.56
N HIS A 186 -5.01 -4.30 -13.24
CA HIS A 186 -5.84 -5.15 -12.40
C HIS A 186 -7.31 -5.02 -12.82
N ILE A 187 -7.82 -3.79 -13.00
CA ILE A 187 -9.20 -3.55 -13.46
C ILE A 187 -9.44 -4.17 -14.84
N ALA A 188 -8.48 -4.09 -15.76
CA ALA A 188 -8.60 -4.72 -17.08
C ALA A 188 -8.77 -6.24 -16.96
N LYS A 189 -7.98 -6.90 -16.12
CA LYS A 189 -8.08 -8.35 -15.83
C LYS A 189 -9.45 -8.71 -15.25
N LEU A 190 -9.92 -7.95 -14.25
CA LEU A 190 -11.23 -8.19 -13.61
C LEU A 190 -12.41 -8.06 -14.58
N THR A 191 -12.29 -7.16 -15.55
CA THR A 191 -13.37 -6.81 -16.48
C THR A 191 -13.28 -7.56 -17.81
N GLY A 192 -12.27 -8.42 -17.98
CA GLY A 192 -12.05 -9.20 -19.20
C GLY A 192 -11.53 -8.39 -20.39
N ARG A 193 -10.94 -7.21 -20.14
CA ARG A 193 -10.33 -6.38 -21.19
C ARG A 193 -8.94 -6.90 -21.54
N LYS A 194 -8.57 -6.80 -22.82
CA LYS A 194 -7.28 -7.28 -23.33
C LYS A 194 -6.12 -6.36 -22.97
N SER A 195 -6.38 -5.07 -22.73
CA SER A 195 -5.33 -4.07 -22.45
C SER A 195 -5.70 -3.14 -21.30
N GLU A 196 -4.71 -2.80 -20.47
CA GLU A 196 -4.82 -1.70 -19.49
C GLU A 196 -5.12 -0.36 -20.17
N LYS A 197 -4.72 -0.18 -21.44
CA LYS A 197 -4.99 1.04 -22.21
C LYS A 197 -6.48 1.29 -22.38
N ASP A 198 -7.30 0.24 -22.39
CA ASP A 198 -8.76 0.36 -22.52
C ASP A 198 -9.35 0.98 -21.24
N ILE A 199 -8.83 0.60 -20.07
CA ILE A 199 -9.21 1.21 -18.79
C ILE A 199 -8.67 2.64 -18.68
N ARG A 200 -7.43 2.87 -19.13
CA ARG A 200 -6.84 4.22 -19.17
C ARG A 200 -7.68 5.19 -20.00
N ARG A 201 -8.04 4.82 -21.24
CA ARG A 201 -8.90 5.65 -22.10
C ARG A 201 -10.27 5.89 -21.49
N LEU A 202 -10.87 4.87 -20.85
CA LEU A 202 -12.14 5.03 -20.16
C LEU A 202 -12.02 6.02 -18.98
N ARG A 203 -10.94 5.90 -18.21
CA ARG A 203 -10.63 6.77 -17.07
C ARG A 203 -10.44 8.22 -17.51
N GLU A 204 -9.65 8.45 -18.56
CA GLU A 204 -9.42 9.76 -19.18
C GLU A 204 -10.73 10.35 -19.76
N GLY A 205 -11.53 9.54 -20.46
CA GLY A 205 -12.83 9.98 -20.98
C GLY A 205 -13.86 10.33 -19.90
N TYR A 206 -13.64 9.90 -18.66
CA TYR A 206 -14.42 10.27 -17.48
C TYR A 206 -13.81 11.44 -16.70
N GLY A 207 -12.66 11.98 -17.12
CA GLY A 207 -11.97 13.03 -16.37
C GLY A 207 -11.39 12.55 -15.02
N ILE A 208 -11.20 11.25 -14.84
CA ILE A 208 -10.60 10.70 -13.60
C ILE A 208 -9.07 10.83 -13.72
N GLY A 209 -8.55 11.99 -13.34
CA GLY A 209 -7.13 12.33 -13.35
C GLY A 209 -6.32 11.64 -12.25
N VAL A 210 -5.02 11.87 -12.25
CA VAL A 210 -4.12 11.52 -11.13
C VAL A 210 -3.59 12.82 -10.57
N ASP A 211 -3.76 13.02 -9.27
CA ASP A 211 -3.16 14.14 -8.56
C ASP A 211 -1.82 13.74 -7.95
N TYR A 212 -0.98 14.73 -7.70
CA TYR A 212 0.27 14.56 -6.99
C TYR A 212 0.27 15.46 -5.76
N LYS A 213 0.50 14.86 -4.59
CA LYS A 213 0.57 15.57 -3.31
C LYS A 213 2.00 15.56 -2.78
N LEU A 214 2.33 16.56 -1.98
CA LEU A 214 3.64 16.75 -1.37
C LEU A 214 3.74 16.04 -0.02
N VAL A 215 4.93 15.51 0.25
CA VAL A 215 5.35 15.15 1.61
C VAL A 215 5.98 16.38 2.24
N ASP A 216 5.31 16.94 3.25
CA ASP A 216 5.64 18.26 3.82
C ASP A 216 6.03 18.24 5.30
N THR A 217 6.01 17.09 5.97
CA THR A 217 6.22 16.88 7.42
C THR A 217 5.15 17.47 8.35
N CYS A 218 4.15 18.19 7.84
CA CYS A 218 3.24 19.02 8.64
C CYS A 218 1.78 18.99 8.19
N ALA A 219 1.39 18.08 7.30
CA ALA A 219 -0.01 17.87 6.89
C ALA A 219 -0.69 19.15 6.35
N GLY A 220 0.04 19.92 5.54
CA GLY A 220 -0.44 21.16 4.91
C GLY A 220 -0.40 22.41 5.79
N GLU A 221 0.09 22.33 7.02
CA GLU A 221 0.20 23.50 7.92
C GLU A 221 1.19 24.55 7.39
N PHE A 222 2.31 24.11 6.81
CA PHE A 222 3.34 24.97 6.24
C PHE A 222 3.65 24.60 4.79
N GLU A 223 3.98 25.61 3.99
CA GLU A 223 4.41 25.41 2.62
C GLU A 223 5.74 24.62 2.57
N ALA A 224 5.74 23.51 1.85
CA ALA A 224 6.95 22.71 1.59
C ALA A 224 7.62 23.15 0.29
N TYR A 225 8.92 23.41 0.36
CA TYR A 225 9.72 23.82 -0.80
C TYR A 225 10.42 22.65 -1.48
N THR A 226 10.40 21.46 -0.88
CA THR A 226 11.10 20.28 -1.40
C THR A 226 10.15 19.43 -2.24
N PRO A 227 10.47 19.15 -3.53
CA PRO A 227 9.59 18.40 -4.42
C PRO A 227 9.60 16.88 -4.15
N TYR A 228 9.03 16.45 -3.02
CA TYR A 228 8.82 15.04 -2.71
C TYR A 228 7.35 14.67 -2.87
N TYR A 229 7.01 14.07 -4.01
CA TYR A 229 5.62 13.80 -4.39
C TYR A 229 5.21 12.33 -4.30
N TYR A 230 3.91 12.11 -4.11
CA TYR A 230 3.25 10.83 -4.35
C TYR A 230 1.94 11.04 -5.13
N SER A 231 1.60 10.08 -5.99
CA SER A 231 0.34 10.11 -6.73
C SER A 231 -0.85 9.68 -5.88
N THR A 232 -2.01 10.29 -6.09
CA THR A 232 -3.29 9.88 -5.51
C THR A 232 -4.47 10.17 -6.45
N TYR A 233 -5.67 9.74 -6.08
CA TYR A 233 -6.92 10.03 -6.76
C TYR A 233 -7.84 10.71 -5.74
N GLU A 234 -7.84 12.05 -5.69
CA GLU A 234 -8.66 12.87 -4.80
C GLU A 234 -9.65 13.72 -5.60
#